data_AF-A0A4P5UFF3-F1
#
_entry.id   AF-A0A4P5UFF3-F1
#
_cell.length_a   1.000
_cell.length_b   1.000
_cell.length_c   1.000
_cell.angle_alpha   90.00
_cell.angle_beta   90.00
_cell.angle_gamma   90.00
#
_symmetry.space_group_name_H-M   'P 1'
#
loop_
_entity.id
_entity.type
_entity.pdbx_description
1 polymer ?
#
loop_
_entity_poly.entity_id
_entity_poly.type
_entity_poly.pdbx_seq_one_letter_code
_entity_poly.pdbx_strand_id
1 'polypeptide(L)' 'MNSKYIVLVVALSATLISCGGDSPPEINATNCSGGGMQSALPTFKSEATRQAFIDGCEIFNKK' A
#
# COMPACT_ATOMS: atom_id res chain seq x y z
N MET A 1 -16.76 -16.29 21.20
CA MET A 1 -16.28 -16.12 19.81
C MET A 1 -14.85 -16.65 19.74
N ASN A 2 -14.59 -17.60 18.83
CA ASN A 2 -13.31 -18.29 18.73
C ASN A 2 -12.22 -17.33 18.19
N SER A 3 -11.15 -17.13 18.96
CA SER A 3 -10.03 -16.21 18.64
C SER A 3 -9.41 -16.42 17.24
N LYS A 4 -9.49 -17.65 16.73
CA LYS A 4 -9.02 -18.04 15.39
C LYS A 4 -9.67 -17.27 14.24
N TYR A 5 -10.92 -16.81 14.39
CA TYR A 5 -11.61 -16.07 13.33
C TYR A 5 -11.19 -14.60 13.24
N ILE A 6 -10.67 -14.01 14.33
CA ILE A 6 -10.22 -12.61 14.33
C ILE A 6 -8.96 -12.43 13.47
N VAL A 7 -8.01 -13.35 13.60
CA VAL A 7 -6.75 -13.31 12.85
C VAL A 7 -6.99 -13.48 11.34
N LEU A 8 -7.91 -14.37 10.97
CA LEU A 8 -8.32 -14.57 9.59
C LEU A 8 -8.97 -13.33 8.98
N VAL A 9 -9.81 -12.61 9.73
CA VAL A 9 -10.46 -11.40 9.22
C VAL A 9 -9.46 -10.26 9.01
N VAL A 10 -8.49 -10.05 9.92
CA VAL A 10 -7.47 -9.01 9.75
C VAL A 10 -6.54 -9.31 8.57
N ALA A 11 -6.16 -10.58 8.38
CA ALA A 11 -5.35 -11.01 7.24
C ALA A 11 -6.12 -10.92 5.91
N LEU A 12 -7.41 -11.30 5.88
CA LEU A 12 -8.25 -11.15 4.70
C LEU A 12 -8.40 -9.67 4.31
N SER A 13 -8.59 -8.77 5.28
CA SER A 13 -8.67 -7.32 5.01
C SER A 13 -7.42 -6.78 4.30
N ALA A 14 -6.23 -7.25 4.70
CA ALA A 14 -4.98 -6.87 4.03
C ALA A 14 -4.91 -7.36 2.58
N THR A 15 -5.46 -8.55 2.30
CA THR A 15 -5.56 -9.07 0.92
C THR A 15 -6.68 -8.42 0.09
N LEU A 16 -7.77 -7.94 0.71
CA LEU A 16 -8.84 -7.22 0.01
C LEU A 16 -8.40 -5.82 -0.45
N ILE A 17 -7.45 -5.18 0.23
CA ILE A 17 -6.80 -3.93 -0.24
C ILE A 17 -5.94 -4.16 -1.50
N SER A 18 -5.53 -5.40 -1.76
CA SER A 18 -4.81 -5.79 -2.99
C SER A 18 -5.74 -6.06 -4.18
N CYS A 19 -7.05 -5.84 -4.05
CA CYS A 19 -8.02 -5.96 -5.14
C CYS A 19 -7.85 -4.78 -6.12
N GLY A 20 -6.86 -4.88 -7.00
CA GLY A 20 -6.56 -3.79 -7.93
C GLY A 20 -5.50 -4.06 -9.00
N GLY A 21 -5.16 -5.33 -9.29
CA GLY A 21 -4.63 -5.79 -10.59
C GLY A 21 -3.36 -5.16 -11.18
N ASP A 22 -2.71 -4.22 -10.52
CA ASP A 22 -1.47 -3.57 -10.94
C ASP A 22 -0.56 -3.57 -9.72
N SER A 23 0.60 -4.20 -9.83
CA SER A 23 1.59 -4.24 -8.75
C SER A 23 1.95 -2.79 -8.42
N PRO A 24 1.58 -2.26 -7.23
CA PRO A 24 1.96 -0.91 -6.88
C PRO A 24 3.51 -0.81 -6.87
N PRO A 25 4.07 0.35 -7.23
CA PRO A 25 5.47 0.63 -7.05
C PRO A 25 5.94 0.25 -5.64
N GLU A 26 7.09 -0.42 -5.54
CA GLU A 26 7.60 -0.88 -4.25
C GLU A 26 7.89 0.29 -3.31
N ILE A 27 7.64 0.11 -2.01
CA ILE A 27 8.00 1.08 -0.97
C ILE A 27 9.50 0.98 -0.71
N ASN A 28 10.27 1.92 -1.27
CA ASN A 28 11.72 2.02 -1.07
C ASN A 28 12.17 3.50 -1.16
N ALA A 29 13.44 3.76 -0.83
CA ALA A 29 13.99 5.12 -0.84
C ALA A 29 13.89 5.82 -2.21
N THR A 30 13.98 5.07 -3.31
CA THR A 30 13.86 5.61 -4.66
C THR A 30 12.44 6.07 -4.94
N ASN A 31 11.45 5.20 -4.70
CA ASN A 31 10.03 5.44 -5.00
C ASN A 31 9.35 6.37 -4.00
N CYS A 32 9.83 6.43 -2.76
CA CYS A 32 9.35 7.36 -1.72
C CYS A 32 10.11 8.69 -1.68
N SER A 33 11.09 8.89 -2.55
CA SER A 33 11.73 10.21 -2.74
C SER A 33 10.77 11.20 -3.41
N GLY A 34 10.98 12.50 -3.26
CA GLY A 34 10.08 13.51 -3.88
C GLY A 34 9.86 13.30 -5.39
N GLY A 35 10.94 13.05 -6.15
CA GLY A 35 10.85 12.79 -7.60
C GLY A 35 10.33 11.40 -7.94
N GLY A 36 10.73 10.35 -7.19
CA GLY A 36 10.24 8.99 -7.40
C GLY A 36 8.75 8.86 -7.09
N MET A 37 8.29 9.53 -6.04
CA MET A 37 6.89 9.58 -5.65
C MET A 37 6.06 10.28 -6.73
N GLN A 38 6.50 11.45 -7.21
CA GLN A 38 5.83 12.13 -8.34
C GLN A 38 5.75 11.27 -9.61
N SER A 39 6.74 10.40 -9.85
CA SER A 39 6.76 9.48 -10.99
C SER A 39 5.88 8.24 -10.78
N ALA A 40 5.69 7.80 -9.54
CA ALA A 40 4.86 6.68 -9.15
C ALA A 40 3.37 7.03 -9.08
N LEU A 41 3.00 8.21 -8.58
CA LEU A 41 1.61 8.65 -8.45
C LEU A 41 0.73 8.54 -9.73
N PRO A 42 1.22 8.84 -10.95
CA PRO A 42 0.43 8.68 -12.17
C PRO A 42 0.28 7.23 -12.65
N THR A 43 1.03 6.26 -12.11
CA THR A 43 0.92 4.85 -12.51
C THR A 43 -0.25 4.13 -11.82
N PHE A 44 -0.81 4.73 -10.77
CA PHE A 44 -1.95 4.16 -10.06
C PHE A 44 -3.26 4.37 -10.83
N LYS A 45 -3.94 3.27 -11.15
CA LYS A 45 -5.28 3.29 -11.74
C LYS A 45 -6.39 3.50 -10.71
N SER A 46 -6.11 3.24 -9.44
CA SER A 46 -7.05 3.36 -8.33
C SER A 46 -6.53 4.34 -7.28
N GLU A 47 -7.40 5.25 -6.84
CA GLU A 47 -7.07 6.20 -5.77
C GLU A 47 -6.78 5.47 -4.45
N ALA A 48 -7.47 4.35 -4.17
CA ALA A 48 -7.24 3.57 -2.96
C ALA A 48 -5.81 3.01 -2.92
N THR A 49 -5.31 2.47 -4.03
CA THR A 49 -3.94 1.95 -4.14
C THR A 49 -2.91 3.08 -4.10
N ARG A 50 -3.24 4.26 -4.66
CA ARG A 50 -2.41 5.46 -4.54
C ARG A 50 -2.25 5.89 -3.09
N GLN A 51 -3.34 5.93 -2.32
CA GLN A 51 -3.30 6.29 -0.91
C GLN A 51 -2.53 5.27 -0.07
N ALA A 52 -2.69 3.97 -0.34
CA ALA A 52 -1.92 2.92 0.32
C ALA A 52 -0.40 3.05 0.07
N PHE A 53 0.01 3.48 -1.13
CA PHE A 53 1.42 3.76 -1.43
C PHE A 53 1.95 5.00 -0.70
N ILE A 54 1.15 6.09 -0.65
CA ILE A 54 1.51 7.31 0.08
C ILE A 54 1.70 7.02 1.58
N ASP A 55 0.75 6.29 2.18
CA ASP A 55 0.79 5.87 3.58
C ASP A 55 2.02 4.98 3.86
N GLY A 56 2.29 4.00 2.98
CA GLY A 56 3.47 3.16 3.05
C GLY A 56 4.78 3.95 3.02
N CYS A 57 4.88 4.98 2.17
CA CYS A 57 6.03 5.87 2.12
C CYS A 57 6.16 6.76 3.37
N GLU A 58 5.05 7.22 3.95
CA GLU A 58 5.07 7.97 5.21
C GLU A 58 5.62 7.10 6.35
N ILE A 59 5.15 5.85 6.46
CA ILE A 59 5.65 4.89 7.44
C ILE A 59 7.14 4.60 7.22
N PHE A 60 7.57 4.42 5.97
CA PHE A 60 8.97 4.19 5.63
C PHE A 60 9.88 5.34 6.07
N ASN A 61 9.44 6.60 5.89
CA ASN A 61 10.23 7.79 6.26
C ASN A 61 10.22 8.09 7.76
N LYS A 62 9.24 7.56 8.52
CA LYS A 62 9.19 7.69 9.98
C LYS A 62 10.02 6.64 10.72
N LYS A 63 10.62 5.69 9.99
CA LYS A 63 11.46 4.62 10.53
C LYS A 63 12.92 5.05 10.65
#